data_AF-A0A842XT50-F1
#
_entry.id   AF-A0A842XT50-F1
#
_cell.length_a   1.000
_cell.length_b   1.000
_cell.length_c   1.000
_cell.angle_alpha   90.00
_cell.angle_beta   90.00
_cell.angle_gamma   90.00
#
_symmetry.space_group_name_H-M   'P 1'
#
loop_
_entity.id
_entity.type
_entity.pdbx_description
1 polymer ?
#
loop_
_entity_poly.entity_id
_entity_poly.type
_entity_poly.pdbx_seq_one_letter_code
_entity_poly.pdbx_strand_id
1 'polypeptide(L)' 'MIKNETCQICGEPATRFLFAAFVCDDEKCIEKVRMERGGPGGHKKQDFLKFSREEKC' A
#
# COMPACT_ATOMS: atom_id res chain seq x y z
N MET A 1 -0.27 18.34 1.42
CA MET A 1 -1.75 18.33 1.54
C MET A 1 -2.29 17.36 0.50
N ILE A 2 -3.14 16.40 0.88
CA ILE A 2 -3.79 15.43 -0.02
C ILE A 2 -5.03 16.11 -0.65
N LYS A 3 -4.87 17.31 -1.20
CA LYS A 3 -6.00 18.04 -1.78
C LYS A 3 -6.24 17.49 -3.18
N ASN A 4 -7.37 16.81 -3.37
CA ASN A 4 -7.89 16.22 -4.62
C ASN A 4 -7.36 14.85 -5.05
N GLU A 5 -6.61 14.14 -4.21
CA GLU A 5 -6.27 12.76 -4.53
C GLU A 5 -7.44 11.83 -4.16
N THR A 6 -7.62 10.75 -4.92
CA THR A 6 -8.63 9.73 -4.68
C THR A 6 -7.98 8.46 -4.13
N CYS A 7 -8.76 7.73 -3.34
CA CYS A 7 -8.39 6.43 -2.80
C CYS A 7 -8.14 5.47 -3.96
N GLN A 8 -6.93 4.92 -4.04
CA GLN A 8 -6.54 3.98 -5.10
C GLN A 8 -7.27 2.62 -5.00
N ILE A 9 -8.06 2.41 -3.94
CA ILE A 9 -8.82 1.18 -3.70
C ILE A 9 -10.31 1.33 -4.05
N CYS A 10 -10.98 2.38 -3.55
CA CYS A 10 -12.43 2.57 -3.71
C CYS A 10 -12.82 3.78 -4.56
N GLY A 11 -11.89 4.70 -4.85
CA GLY A 11 -12.16 5.92 -5.61
C GLY A 11 -12.72 7.11 -4.82
N GLU A 12 -13.06 6.93 -3.54
CA GLU A 12 -13.47 8.03 -2.65
C GLU A 12 -12.34 9.03 -2.39
N PRO A 13 -12.62 10.24 -1.86
CA PRO A 13 -11.57 11.20 -1.51
C PRO A 13 -10.53 10.58 -0.58
N ALA A 14 -9.26 10.68 -0.95
CA ALA A 14 -8.18 10.20 -0.10
C ALA A 14 -8.00 11.15 1.09
N THR A 15 -7.90 10.57 2.28
CA THR A 15 -7.67 11.30 3.52
C THR A 15 -6.26 11.05 4.05
N ARG A 16 -5.61 9.97 3.61
CA ARG A 16 -4.31 9.50 4.09
C ARG A 16 -3.41 9.03 2.94
N PHE A 17 -2.11 9.05 3.19
CA PHE A 17 -1.09 8.44 2.32
C PHE A 17 -0.36 7.35 3.11
N LEU A 18 -0.64 6.08 2.80
CA LEU A 18 -0.13 4.91 3.51
C LEU A 18 0.41 3.90 2.50
N PHE A 19 1.50 3.20 2.85
CA PHE A 19 2.11 2.17 2.00
C PHE A 19 2.37 2.66 0.55
N ALA A 20 2.85 3.89 0.43
CA ALA A 20 3.07 4.59 -0.85
C ALA A 20 1.81 4.69 -1.75
N ALA A 21 0.61 4.75 -1.17
CA ALA A 21 -0.65 4.95 -1.89
C ALA A 21 -1.57 5.95 -1.17
N PHE A 22 -2.39 6.65 -1.94
CA PHE A 22 -3.49 7.46 -1.42
C PHE A 22 -4.68 6.56 -1.08
N VAL A 23 -5.17 6.65 0.15
CA VAL A 23 -6.29 5.85 0.67
C VAL A 23 -7.24 6.69 1.52
N CYS A 24 -8.50 6.28 1.57
CA CYS A 24 -9.50 6.83 2.49
C CYS A 24 -9.35 6.22 3.90
N ASP A 25 -10.20 6.65 4.84
CA ASP A 25 -10.22 6.17 6.23
C ASP A 25 -10.87 4.79 6.42
N ASP A 26 -11.39 4.16 5.36
CA ASP A 26 -11.99 2.83 5.45
C ASP A 26 -10.92 1.77 5.74
N GLU A 27 -11.11 1.02 6.83
CA GLU A 27 -10.20 -0.05 7.27
C GLU A 27 -9.98 -1.10 6.18
N LYS A 28 -10.98 -1.40 5.35
CA LYS A 28 -10.85 -2.35 4.23
C LYS A 28 -9.90 -1.83 3.17
N CYS A 29 -9.90 -0.52 2.90
CA CYS A 29 -8.98 0.10 1.94
C CYS A 29 -7.55 0.08 2.50
N ILE A 30 -7.39 0.37 3.79
CA ILE A 30 -6.10 0.35 4.49
C ILE A 30 -5.52 -1.06 4.54
N GLU A 31 -6.33 -2.07 4.86
CA GLU A 31 -5.87 -3.45 4.91
C GLU A 31 -5.50 -3.96 3.51
N LYS A 32 -6.29 -3.63 2.49
CA LYS A 32 -5.99 -4.04 1.11
C LYS A 32 -4.70 -3.44 0.61
N VAL A 33 -4.46 -2.14 0.82
CA VAL A 33 -3.18 -1.52 0.46
C VAL A 33 -2.01 -2.09 1.27
N ARG A 34 -2.22 -2.44 2.55
CA ARG A 34 -1.21 -3.12 3.38
C ARG A 34 -0.88 -4.50 2.83
N MET A 35 -1.86 -5.26 2.36
CA MET A 35 -1.60 -6.58 1.76
C MET A 35 -0.88 -6.45 0.42
N GLU A 36 -1.24 -5.45 -0.39
CA GLU A 36 -0.67 -5.26 -1.73
C GLU A 36 0.73 -4.64 -1.69
N ARG A 37 0.97 -3.67 -0.80
CA ARG A 37 2.17 -2.81 -0.75
C ARG A 37 2.89 -2.78 0.60
N GLY A 38 2.43 -3.53 1.60
CA GLY A 38 3.01 -3.53 2.94
C GLY A 38 4.30 -4.33 3.10
N GLY A 39 5.04 -4.59 2.02
CA GLY A 39 6.43 -5.03 2.13
C GLY A 39 7.30 -3.92 2.76
N PRO A 40 8.50 -4.26 3.26
CA PRO A 40 9.43 -3.25 3.77
C PRO A 40 9.62 -2.14 2.73
N GLY A 41 9.58 -0.87 3.15
CA GLY A 41 9.70 0.29 2.26
C GLY A 41 8.48 0.63 1.39
N GLY A 42 7.35 -0.07 1.51
CA GLY A 42 6.19 0.13 0.63
C GLY A 42 6.26 -0.69 -0.67
N HIS A 43 7.20 -1.65 -0.76
CA HIS A 43 7.31 -2.57 -1.88
C HIS A 43 6.14 -3.57 -1.90
N LYS A 44 5.74 -3.99 -3.11
CA LYS A 44 4.65 -4.97 -3.24
C LYS A 44 5.06 -6.28 -2.56
N LYS A 45 4.13 -6.89 -1.84
CA LYS A 45 4.39 -8.14 -1.09
C LYS A 45 4.97 -9.26 -1.96
N GLN A 46 4.60 -9.28 -3.25
CA GLN A 46 5.13 -10.22 -4.24
C GLN A 46 6.61 -9.98 -4.58
N ASP A 47 7.08 -8.74 -4.53
CA ASP A 47 8.48 -8.39 -4.80
C ASP A 47 9.38 -8.75 -3.61
N PHE A 48 8.85 -8.66 -2.38
CA PHE A 48 9.56 -9.11 -1.19
C PHE A 48 9.78 -10.63 -1.14
N LEU A 49 8.81 -11.43 -1.60
CA LEU A 49 8.95 -12.89 -1.66
C LEU A 49 10.07 -13.34 -2.62
N LYS A 50 10.41 -12.52 -3.62
CA LYS A 50 11.60 -12.73 -4.45
C LYS A 50 12.88 -12.33 -3.70
N PHE A 51 12.87 -11.18 -3.03
CA PHE A 51 14.01 -10.69 -2.25
C PHE A 51 14.42 -11.68 -1.13
N SER A 52 13.48 -12.20 -0.33
CA SER A 52 13.79 -13.16 0.75
C SER A 52 14.17 -14.56 0.26
N ARG A 53 14.02 -14.89 -1.03
CA ARG A 53 14.40 -16.21 -1.56
C ARG A 53 15.81 -16.21 -2.18
N GLU A 54 16.38 -15.05 -2.47
CA GLU A 54 17.74 -14.89 -3.02
C GLU A 54 18.83 -14.67 -1.95
N GLU A 55 18.48 -14.67 -0.66
CA GLU A 55 19.43 -14.66 0.46
C GLU A 55 19.60 -16.03 1.13
N LYS A 56 19.73 -17.10 0.33
CA LYS A 56 20.37 -18.33 0.80
C LYS A 56 21.86 -18.25 0.52
N CYS A 57 22.57 -17.63 1.44
CA CYS A 57 23.97 -17.96 1.72
C CYS A 57 24.09 -19.44 2.11
#